data_AF-A0A5C7MY88-F1
#
_entry.id   AF-A0A5C7MY88-F1
#
_cell.length_a   1.000
_cell.length_b   1.000
_cell.length_c   1.000
_cell.angle_alpha   90.00
_cell.angle_beta   90.00
_cell.angle_gamma   90.00
#
_symmetry.space_group_name_H-M   'P 1'
#
loop_
_entity.id
_entity.type
_entity.pdbx_description
1 polymer ?
#
loop_
_entity_poly.entity_id
_entity_poly.type
_entity_poly.pdbx_seq_one_letter_code
_entity_poly.pdbx_strand_id
1 'polypeptide(L)' 'MIRLFFFAIILGVVWLIVKLIMQSDGTIKCSRCEGKGYWYGARERERCDWCKGSGRLPKQ' A
#
# COMPACT_ATOMS: atom_id res chain seq x y z
N MET A 1 -24.39 -25.50 14.31
CA MET A 1 -24.83 -24.59 13.23
C MET A 1 -24.02 -23.29 13.22
N ILE A 2 -23.96 -22.52 14.32
CA ILE A 2 -23.17 -21.26 14.43
C ILE A 2 -21.67 -21.39 14.14
N ARG A 3 -21.04 -22.54 14.45
CA ARG A 3 -19.59 -22.75 14.23
C ARG A 3 -19.21 -22.74 12.73
N LEU A 4 -20.05 -23.28 11.85
CA LEU A 4 -19.81 -23.27 10.39
C LEU A 4 -19.89 -21.85 9.82
N PHE A 5 -20.80 -21.03 10.35
CA PHE A 5 -20.95 -19.64 9.95
C PHE A 5 -19.72 -18.80 10.30
N PHE A 6 -19.16 -19.01 11.50
CA PHE A 6 -17.90 -18.39 11.90
C PHE A 6 -16.73 -18.81 11.02
N PHE A 7 -16.62 -20.09 10.66
CA PHE A 7 -15.57 -20.57 9.76
C PHE A 7 -15.67 -19.92 8.37
N ALA A 8 -16.87 -19.78 7.82
CA ALA A 8 -17.09 -19.11 6.53
C ALA A 8 -16.71 -17.62 6.58
N ILE A 9 -17.05 -16.92 7.68
CA ILE A 9 -16.66 -15.53 7.89
C ILE A 9 -15.14 -15.40 8.01
N ILE A 10 -14.50 -16.26 8.80
CA ILE A 10 -13.03 -16.24 8.98
C ILE A 10 -12.33 -16.48 7.65
N LEU A 11 -12.76 -17.47 6.86
CA LEU A 11 -12.21 -17.71 5.52
C LEU A 11 -12.38 -16.51 4.59
N GLY A 12 -13.54 -15.85 4.62
CA GLY A 12 -13.78 -14.63 3.84
C GLY A 12 -12.88 -13.47 4.26
N VAL A 13 -12.69 -13.26 5.57
CA VAL A 13 -11.82 -12.22 6.12
C VAL A 13 -10.36 -12.50 5.76
N VAL A 14 -9.90 -13.74 5.90
CA VAL A 14 -8.54 -14.15 5.53
C VAL A 14 -8.30 -13.92 4.04
N TRP A 15 -9.25 -14.28 3.18
CA TRP A 15 -9.16 -14.03 1.74
C TRP A 15 -9.06 -12.53 1.41
N LEU A 16 -9.82 -11.70 2.11
CA LEU A 16 -9.83 -10.24 1.93
C LEU A 16 -8.50 -9.62 2.38
N ILE A 17 -7.93 -10.08 3.49
CA ILE A 17 -6.61 -9.68 3.98
C ILE A 17 -5.51 -10.07 2.98
N VAL A 18 -5.52 -11.31 2.49
CA VAL A 18 -4.56 -11.77 1.47
C VAL A 18 -4.64 -10.93 0.21
N LYS A 19 -5.85 -10.58 -0.25
CA LYS A 19 -6.05 -9.72 -1.42
C LYS A 19 -5.50 -8.30 -1.20
N LEU A 20 -5.69 -7.73 -0.01
CA LEU A 20 -5.14 -6.42 0.37
C LEU A 20 -3.61 -6.45 0.42
N ILE A 21 -3.02 -7.53 0.93
CA ILE A 21 -1.56 -7.68 1.04
C ILE A 21 -0.94 -7.94 -0.34
N MET A 22 -1.52 -8.81 -1.17
CA MET A 22 -1.07 -9.05 -2.55
C MET A 22 -1.18 -7.79 -3.43
N GLN A 23 -2.14 -6.89 -3.16
CA GLN A 23 -2.15 -5.57 -3.80
C GLN A 23 -0.95 -4.68 -3.39
N SER A 24 -0.31 -4.97 -2.26
CA SER A 24 0.81 -4.19 -1.72
C SER A 24 2.19 -4.76 -2.09
N ASP A 25 2.27 -6.01 -2.55
CA ASP A 25 3.55 -6.76 -2.65
C ASP A 25 4.44 -6.37 -3.83
N GLY A 26 3.93 -5.55 -4.73
CA GLY A 26 4.70 -5.05 -5.84
C GLY A 26 5.18 -3.64 -5.64
N THR A 27 5.41 -3.10 -4.43
CA THR A 27 5.90 -1.71 -4.33
C THR A 27 7.14 -1.51 -3.46
N ILE A 28 8.21 -0.98 -4.06
CA ILE A 28 9.43 -0.56 -3.36
C ILE A 28 9.24 0.88 -2.87
N LYS A 29 9.74 1.17 -1.67
CA LYS A 29 9.83 2.54 -1.16
C LYS A 29 10.57 3.42 -2.18
N CYS A 30 9.97 4.54 -2.57
CA CYS A 30 10.60 5.41 -3.56
C CYS A 30 11.88 6.04 -2.97
N SER A 31 13.05 5.67 -3.51
CA SER A 31 14.35 6.14 -3.01
C SER A 31 14.52 7.65 -3.15
N ARG A 32 13.87 8.29 -4.15
CA ARG A 32 14.01 9.73 -4.40
C ARG A 32 13.31 10.62 -3.38
N CYS A 33 12.17 10.19 -2.85
CA CYS A 33 11.45 10.94 -1.81
C CYS A 33 11.55 10.26 -0.45
N GLU A 34 12.41 9.24 -0.31
CA GLU A 34 12.54 8.43 0.91
C GLU A 34 11.19 7.91 1.42
N GLY A 35 10.28 7.58 0.51
CA GLY A 35 8.93 7.14 0.84
C GLY A 35 7.95 8.20 1.34
N LYS A 36 8.33 9.48 1.36
CA LYS A 36 7.47 10.58 1.82
C LYS A 36 6.42 10.97 0.77
N GLY A 37 6.68 10.72 -0.50
CA GLY A 37 5.80 11.12 -1.61
C GLY A 37 5.94 12.58 -2.03
N TYR A 38 6.69 13.39 -1.29
CA TYR A 38 6.95 14.80 -1.57
C TYR A 38 8.31 15.18 -0.99
N TRP A 39 8.85 16.32 -1.43
CA TRP A 39 10.01 16.96 -0.81
C TRP A 39 9.61 18.36 -0.32
N TYR A 40 10.35 18.85 0.68
CA TYR A 40 10.16 20.21 1.21
C TYR A 40 10.96 21.16 0.33
N GLY A 41 10.26 21.93 -0.51
CA GLY A 41 10.83 23.04 -1.26
C GLY A 41 10.97 24.29 -0.38
N ALA A 42 11.50 25.37 -0.95
CA ALA A 42 11.77 26.61 -0.22
C ALA A 42 10.52 27.35 0.27
N ARG A 43 9.33 27.06 -0.31
CA ARG A 43 8.06 27.69 0.05
C ARG A 43 6.88 26.73 0.20
N GLU A 44 6.92 25.56 -0.43
CA GLU A 44 5.82 24.59 -0.40
C GLU A 44 6.30 23.15 -0.49
N ARG A 45 5.39 22.19 -0.24
CA ARG A 45 5.66 20.77 -0.43
C ARG A 45 5.50 20.45 -1.91
N GLU A 46 6.60 20.10 -2.54
CA GLU A 46 6.60 19.71 -3.94
C GLU A 46 6.37 18.19 -4.06
N ARG A 47 5.41 17.80 -4.89
CA ARG A 47 5.02 16.41 -5.10
C ARG A 47 6.15 15.66 -5.80
N CYS A 48 6.46 14.46 -5.33
CA CYS A 48 7.44 13.61 -6.00
C CYS A 48 6.83 13.00 -7.27
N ASP A 49 7.28 13.45 -8.44
CA ASP A 49 6.78 12.98 -9.75
C ASP A 49 7.04 11.50 -9.99
N TRP A 50 8.16 10.99 -9.47
CA TRP A 50 8.57 9.60 -9.69
C TRP A 50 7.59 8.60 -9.12
N CYS A 51 7.18 8.80 -7.87
CA CYS A 51 6.15 7.97 -7.23
C CYS A 51 4.75 8.57 -7.37
N LYS A 52 4.59 9.63 -8.17
CA LYS A 52 3.35 10.42 -8.31
C LYS A 52 2.71 10.75 -6.95
N GLY A 53 3.50 11.12 -5.94
CA GLY A 53 2.96 11.44 -4.61
C GLY A 53 2.66 10.27 -3.68
N SER A 54 2.79 9.02 -4.13
CA SER A 54 2.41 7.84 -3.34
C SER A 54 3.48 7.39 -2.33
N GLY A 55 4.73 7.86 -2.49
CA GLY A 55 5.88 7.40 -1.70
C GLY A 55 6.35 5.98 -2.05
N ARG A 56 5.67 5.28 -2.96
CA ARG A 56 5.99 3.89 -3.33
C ARG A 56 6.03 3.76 -4.85
N LEU A 57 6.94 2.95 -5.36
CA LEU A 57 7.10 2.66 -6.78
C LEU A 57 6.77 1.19 -7.01
N PRO A 58 6.13 0.83 -8.13
CA PRO A 58 5.98 -0.58 -8.47
C PRO A 58 7.36 -1.24 -8.58
N LYS A 59 7.55 -2.35 -7.86
CA LYS A 59 8.64 -3.30 -7.95
C LYS A 59 8.52 -3.92 -9.34
N GLN A 60 9.44 -3.59 -10.23
CA GLN A 60 9.59 -4.26 -11.52
C GLN A 60 9.93 -5.72 -11.32
#